data_AF-A0A166RL24-F1
#
_entry.id   AF-A0A166RL24-F1
#
_cell.length_a   1.000
_cell.length_b   1.000
_cell.length_c   1.000
_cell.angle_alpha   90.00
_cell.angle_beta   90.00
_cell.angle_gamma   90.00
#
_symmetry.space_group_name_H-M   'P 1'
#
loop_
_entity.id
_entity.type
_entity.pdbx_description
1 polymer ?
#
loop_
_entity_poly.entity_id
_entity_poly.type
_entity_poly.pdbx_seq_one_letter_code
_entity_poly.pdbx_strand_id
1 'polypeptide(L)'
;LPSESPTYETVYKIADKAHEYGRVTLFRAYSDVPELVNGESARCDLLAAGVSFINCRQAESKSNVISVDMLAYAMDHPTLPTLVVVSNDSLLIYACSILRTRKHRIVVVSPSNASFHMQGGASAFVDW
;
A
#
# COMPACT_ATOMS: atom_id res chain seq x y z
N LEU A 1 18.83 -9.73 -12.95
CA LEU A 1 19.49 -8.41 -12.99
C LEU A 1 18.47 -7.40 -12.50
N PRO A 2 18.78 -6.53 -11.51
CA PRO A 2 17.88 -5.42 -11.20
C PRO A 2 17.71 -4.59 -12.47
N SER A 3 16.47 -4.29 -12.87
CA SER A 3 16.25 -3.36 -13.97
C SER A 3 16.72 -1.98 -13.52
N GLU A 4 17.34 -1.20 -14.41
CA GLU A 4 17.68 0.20 -14.15
C GLU A 4 16.43 1.11 -14.10
N SER A 5 15.23 0.52 -14.00
CA SER A 5 14.01 1.31 -13.99
C SER A 5 13.78 1.93 -12.60
N PRO A 6 13.54 3.25 -12.52
CA PRO A 6 13.27 3.93 -11.24
C PRO A 6 12.10 3.31 -10.47
N THR A 7 11.12 2.75 -11.20
CA THR A 7 9.99 2.02 -10.63
C THR A 7 10.43 0.76 -9.89
N TYR A 8 11.30 -0.05 -10.48
CA TYR A 8 11.80 -1.28 -9.85
C TYR A 8 12.61 -0.97 -8.58
N GLU A 9 13.50 0.04 -8.64
CA GLU A 9 14.29 0.45 -7.48
C GLU A 9 13.40 0.92 -6.33
N THR A 10 12.37 1.72 -6.64
CA THR A 10 11.40 2.19 -5.63
C THR A 10 10.65 1.03 -5.00
N VAL A 11 10.15 0.10 -5.81
CA VAL A 11 9.45 -1.11 -5.30
C VAL A 11 10.36 -1.96 -4.43
N TYR A 12 11.61 -2.15 -4.85
CA TYR A 12 12.60 -2.92 -4.09
C TYR A 12 12.83 -2.30 -2.71
N LYS A 13 13.03 -0.98 -2.64
CA LYS A 13 13.22 -0.26 -1.37
C LYS A 13 11.98 -0.37 -0.46
N ILE A 14 10.77 -0.28 -1.02
CA ILE A 14 9.54 -0.47 -0.25
C ILE A 14 9.44 -1.90 0.29
N ALA A 15 9.73 -2.91 -0.54
CA ALA A 15 9.69 -4.31 -0.14
C ALA A 15 10.73 -4.63 0.95
N ASP A 16 11.96 -4.15 0.78
CA ASP A 16 13.05 -4.29 1.75
C ASP A 16 12.65 -3.70 3.12
N LYS A 17 12.05 -2.50 3.12
CA LYS A 17 11.53 -1.89 4.34
C LYS A 17 10.36 -2.66 4.93
N ALA A 18 9.46 -3.18 4.10
CA ALA A 18 8.33 -3.99 4.55
C ALA A 18 8.78 -5.32 5.19
N HIS A 19 9.95 -5.86 4.78
CA HIS A 19 10.51 -7.08 5.35
C HIS A 19 10.87 -6.98 6.83
N GLU A 20 11.08 -5.78 7.36
CA GLU A 20 11.21 -5.54 8.82
C GLU A 20 9.94 -5.93 9.60
N TYR A 21 8.80 -6.03 8.93
CA TYR A 21 7.52 -6.41 9.53
C TYR A 21 7.04 -7.82 9.17
N GLY A 22 7.86 -8.59 8.45
CA GLY A 22 7.60 -9.98 8.06
C GLY A 22 7.68 -10.23 6.55
N ARG A 23 7.29 -11.44 6.13
CA ARG A 23 7.28 -11.80 4.72
C ARG A 23 6.17 -11.06 3.98
N VAL A 24 6.50 -10.44 2.85
CA VAL A 24 5.52 -9.86 1.92
C VAL A 24 4.79 -11.01 1.20
N THR A 25 3.50 -11.15 1.46
CA THR A 25 2.61 -12.14 0.82
C THR A 25 1.74 -11.54 -0.27
N LEU A 26 1.49 -10.24 -0.20
CA LEU A 26 0.71 -9.48 -1.18
C LEU A 26 1.30 -8.07 -1.31
N PHE A 27 1.52 -7.63 -2.55
CA PHE A 27 2.00 -6.28 -2.84
C PHE A 27 1.19 -5.70 -4.02
N ARG A 28 0.41 -4.64 -3.74
CA ARG A 28 -0.44 -3.98 -4.73
C ARG A 28 -0.09 -2.51 -4.89
N ALA A 29 -0.10 -2.03 -6.13
CA ALA A 29 -0.03 -0.62 -6.46
C ALA A 29 -1.37 -0.16 -7.07
N TYR A 30 -1.88 0.97 -6.60
CA TYR A 30 -3.20 1.50 -6.99
C TYR A 30 -3.03 2.82 -7.72
N SER A 31 -3.61 2.95 -8.91
CA SER A 31 -3.56 4.22 -9.64
C SER A 31 -4.71 4.38 -10.61
N ASP A 32 -5.13 5.63 -10.75
CA ASP A 32 -6.05 6.17 -11.75
C ASP A 32 -5.31 6.98 -12.83
N VAL A 33 -4.01 7.24 -12.62
CA VAL A 33 -3.17 8.08 -13.49
C VAL A 33 -3.09 7.49 -14.89
N PRO A 34 -3.46 8.25 -15.95
CA PRO A 34 -3.63 7.66 -17.26
C PRO A 34 -2.36 7.01 -17.83
N GLU A 35 -1.20 7.59 -17.59
CA GLU A 35 0.11 7.13 -18.04
C GLU A 35 0.48 5.78 -17.40
N LEU A 36 0.12 5.56 -16.13
CA LEU A 36 0.36 4.29 -15.44
C LEU A 36 -0.71 3.25 -15.77
N VAL A 37 -1.90 3.73 -16.14
CA VAL A 37 -3.04 2.88 -16.52
C VAL A 37 -3.01 2.47 -18.00
N ASN A 38 -2.31 3.19 -18.86
CA ASN A 38 -2.17 2.83 -20.28
C ASN A 38 -0.73 2.51 -20.67
N GLY A 39 0.26 2.90 -19.86
CA GLY A 39 1.68 2.65 -20.12
C GLY A 39 2.06 1.20 -19.85
N GLU A 40 2.49 0.50 -20.89
CA GLU A 40 2.93 -0.89 -20.78
C GLU A 40 4.23 -1.02 -19.99
N SER A 41 5.19 -0.10 -20.17
CA SER A 41 6.51 -0.18 -19.54
C SER A 41 6.45 -0.19 -18.01
N ALA A 42 5.73 0.75 -17.40
CA ALA A 42 5.67 0.85 -15.95
C ALA A 42 4.90 -0.31 -15.31
N ARG A 43 3.89 -0.85 -16.01
CA ARG A 43 3.16 -2.05 -15.56
C ARG A 43 4.02 -3.30 -15.66
N CYS A 44 4.78 -3.45 -16.74
CA CYS A 44 5.75 -4.52 -16.89
C CYS A 44 6.79 -4.48 -15.78
N ASP A 45 7.27 -3.29 -15.41
CA ASP A 45 8.23 -3.12 -14.31
C ASP A 45 7.62 -3.50 -12.95
N LEU A 46 6.39 -3.05 -12.67
CA LEU A 46 5.67 -3.44 -11.45
C LEU A 46 5.46 -4.96 -11.39
N LEU A 47 5.02 -5.58 -12.49
CA LEU A 47 4.83 -7.03 -12.58
C LEU A 47 6.15 -7.79 -12.42
N ALA A 48 7.23 -7.34 -13.04
CA ALA A 48 8.56 -7.93 -12.91
C ALA A 48 9.10 -7.80 -11.47
N ALA A 49 8.69 -6.76 -10.74
CA ALA A 49 9.00 -6.58 -9.33
C ALA A 49 8.03 -7.34 -8.38
N GLY A 50 7.08 -8.10 -8.90
CA GLY A 50 6.12 -8.88 -8.10
C GLY A 50 4.96 -8.06 -7.53
N VAL A 51 4.69 -6.87 -8.07
CA VAL A 51 3.60 -5.97 -7.66
C VAL A 51 2.43 -6.09 -8.61
N SER A 52 1.25 -6.41 -8.10
CA SER A 52 0.03 -6.37 -8.90
C SER A 52 -0.50 -4.95 -9.02
N PHE A 53 -0.85 -4.52 -10.23
CA PHE A 53 -1.43 -3.21 -10.48
C PHE A 53 -2.96 -3.26 -10.40
N ILE A 54 -3.55 -2.34 -9.64
CA ILE A 54 -5.01 -2.15 -9.53
C ILE A 54 -5.38 -0.82 -10.20
N ASN A 55 -6.19 -0.92 -11.25
CA ASN A 55 -6.70 0.24 -11.97
C ASN A 55 -7.90 0.85 -11.23
N CYS A 56 -7.76 2.12 -10.81
CA CYS A 56 -8.79 2.83 -10.08
C CYS A 56 -9.56 3.87 -10.92
N ARG A 57 -9.39 3.92 -12.25
CA ARG A 57 -10.03 4.94 -13.11
C ARG A 57 -11.56 5.03 -12.99
N GLN A 58 -12.21 3.90 -12.74
CA GLN A 58 -13.67 3.82 -12.62
C GLN A 58 -14.15 3.86 -11.17
N ALA A 59 -13.22 3.89 -10.20
CA ALA A 59 -13.58 3.97 -8.79
C ALA A 59 -13.81 5.43 -8.40
N GLU A 60 -14.81 5.66 -7.53
CA GLU A 60 -15.08 7.00 -6.99
C GLU A 60 -13.91 7.55 -6.18
N SER A 61 -13.12 6.66 -5.54
CA SER A 61 -11.94 7.02 -4.77
C SER A 61 -10.96 5.85 -4.70
N LYS A 62 -9.67 6.14 -4.95
CA LYS A 62 -8.57 5.18 -4.70
C LYS A 62 -8.56 4.69 -3.26
N SER A 63 -8.83 5.59 -2.31
CA SER A 63 -8.88 5.25 -0.89
C SER A 63 -10.01 4.30 -0.54
N ASN A 64 -11.14 4.35 -1.26
CA ASN A 64 -12.20 3.36 -1.10
C ASN A 64 -11.75 1.98 -1.58
N VAL A 65 -11.11 1.90 -2.76
CA VAL A 65 -10.59 0.64 -3.31
C VAL A 65 -9.58 0.01 -2.35
N ILE A 66 -8.60 0.81 -1.90
CA ILE A 66 -7.58 0.36 -0.95
C ILE A 66 -8.21 -0.11 0.36
N SER A 67 -9.16 0.65 0.91
CA SER A 67 -9.83 0.31 2.18
C SER A 67 -10.61 -1.00 2.08
N VAL A 68 -11.34 -1.21 0.98
CA VAL A 68 -12.09 -2.46 0.74
C VAL A 68 -11.13 -3.63 0.60
N ASP A 69 -10.05 -3.49 -0.16
CA ASP A 69 -9.03 -4.55 -0.30
C ASP A 69 -8.36 -4.89 1.04
N MET A 70 -8.03 -3.90 1.87
CA MET A 70 -7.48 -4.12 3.21
C MET A 70 -8.46 -4.88 4.12
N LEU A 71 -9.74 -4.51 4.10
CA LEU A 71 -10.78 -5.15 4.89
C LEU A 71 -11.03 -6.59 4.42
N ALA A 72 -11.15 -6.81 3.11
CA ALA A 72 -11.32 -8.14 2.53
C ALA A 72 -10.13 -9.04 2.87
N TYR A 73 -8.90 -8.55 2.68
CA TYR A 73 -7.71 -9.29 3.05
C TYR A 73 -7.69 -9.65 4.54
N ALA A 74 -8.05 -8.72 5.42
CA ALA A 74 -8.13 -8.98 6.86
C ALA A 74 -9.22 -10.01 7.23
N MET A 75 -10.33 -10.04 6.50
CA MET A 75 -11.42 -10.99 6.72
C MET A 75 -11.08 -12.41 6.26
N ASP A 76 -10.38 -12.53 5.14
CA ASP A 76 -10.05 -13.82 4.53
C ASP A 76 -8.88 -14.54 5.22
N HIS A 77 -8.12 -13.84 6.06
CA HIS A 77 -6.94 -14.38 6.74
C HIS A 77 -7.20 -14.59 8.23
N PRO A 78 -7.22 -15.85 8.73
CA PRO A 78 -7.50 -16.15 10.14
C PRO A 78 -6.36 -15.69 11.08
N THR A 79 -5.13 -15.56 10.55
CA THR A 79 -3.99 -14.97 11.26
C THR A 79 -4.01 -13.46 11.09
N LEU A 80 -3.89 -12.68 12.17
CA LEU A 80 -3.86 -11.21 12.12
C LEU A 80 -2.73 -10.68 11.21
N PRO A 81 -2.99 -10.25 9.97
CA PRO A 81 -1.93 -9.75 9.10
C PRO A 81 -1.34 -8.42 9.59
N THR A 82 -0.08 -8.20 9.23
CA THR A 82 0.49 -6.85 9.18
C THR A 82 0.15 -6.23 7.83
N LEU A 83 -0.45 -5.05 7.84
CA LEU A 83 -0.76 -4.28 6.64
C LEU A 83 0.18 -3.07 6.60
N VAL A 84 1.00 -2.99 5.55
CA VAL A 84 1.86 -1.84 5.26
C VAL A 84 1.16 -0.99 4.19
N VAL A 85 0.86 0.25 4.53
CA VAL A 85 0.12 1.19 3.68
C VAL A 85 1.03 2.35 3.33
N VAL A 86 1.41 2.46 2.06
CA VAL A 86 2.20 3.59 1.53
C VAL A 86 1.24 4.61 0.94
N SER A 87 0.92 5.68 1.69
CA SER A 87 -0.03 6.71 1.25
C SER A 87 0.02 7.95 2.14
N ASN A 88 -0.29 9.11 1.58
CA ASN A 88 -0.54 10.38 2.29
C ASN A 88 -2.03 10.78 2.31
N ASP A 89 -2.92 9.91 1.83
CA ASP A 89 -4.36 10.18 1.80
C ASP A 89 -5.02 9.92 3.17
N SER A 90 -5.55 10.99 3.76
CA SER A 90 -6.22 10.96 5.05
C SER A 90 -7.55 10.20 5.03
N LEU A 91 -8.13 9.92 3.86
CA LEU A 91 -9.34 9.11 3.73
C LEU A 91 -9.14 7.66 4.19
N LEU A 92 -7.89 7.18 4.27
CA LEU A 92 -7.56 5.84 4.77
C LEU A 92 -7.56 5.72 6.30
N ILE A 93 -7.62 6.84 7.05
CA ILE A 93 -7.52 6.85 8.51
C ILE A 93 -8.57 5.95 9.15
N TYR A 94 -9.80 5.98 8.64
CA TYR A 94 -10.90 5.21 9.22
C TYR A 94 -10.66 3.70 9.07
N ALA A 95 -10.31 3.23 7.88
CA ALA A 95 -9.98 1.83 7.64
C ALA A 95 -8.80 1.36 8.52
N CYS A 96 -7.73 2.16 8.60
CA CYS A 96 -6.59 1.90 9.46
C CYS A 96 -7.01 1.77 10.94
N SER A 97 -7.85 2.70 11.43
CA SER A 97 -8.32 2.72 12.81
C SER A 97 -9.19 1.52 13.16
N ILE A 98 -10.10 1.11 12.26
CA ILE A 98 -10.96 -0.07 12.47
C ILE A 98 -10.12 -1.34 12.51
N LEU A 99 -9.20 -1.53 11.56
CA LEU A 99 -8.35 -2.70 11.49
C LEU A 99 -7.40 -2.78 12.70
N ARG A 100 -6.82 -1.65 13.11
CA ARG A 100 -6.02 -1.56 14.34
C ARG A 100 -6.82 -1.93 15.58
N THR A 101 -8.07 -1.48 15.68
CA THR A 101 -8.96 -1.81 16.81
C THR A 101 -9.28 -3.31 16.87
N ARG A 102 -9.34 -3.97 15.70
CA ARG A 102 -9.44 -5.43 15.55
C ARG A 102 -8.10 -6.17 15.70
N LYS A 103 -7.07 -5.49 16.22
CA LYS A 103 -5.73 -6.02 16.51
C LYS A 103 -4.87 -6.35 15.28
N HIS A 104 -5.26 -5.95 14.08
CA HIS A 104 -4.35 -5.97 12.94
C HIS A 104 -3.24 -4.94 13.14
N ARG A 105 -2.00 -5.29 12.78
CA ARG A 105 -0.87 -4.36 12.86
C ARG A 105 -0.88 -3.50 11.60
N ILE A 106 -1.05 -2.19 11.76
CA ILE A 106 -1.08 -1.23 10.64
C ILE A 106 0.20 -0.41 10.65
N VAL A 107 1.00 -0.50 9.60
CA VAL A 107 2.17 0.34 9.39
C VAL A 107 1.84 1.32 8.28
N VAL A 108 1.88 2.61 8.57
CA VAL A 108 1.70 3.67 7.58
C VAL A 108 3.07 4.21 7.19
N VAL A 109 3.36 4.21 5.89
CA VAL A 109 4.54 4.81 5.29
C VAL A 109 4.07 6.06 4.55
N SER A 110 4.51 7.22 5.00
CA SER A 110 4.06 8.51 4.46
C SER A 110 5.09 9.60 4.75
N PRO A 111 5.19 10.66 3.94
CA PRO A 111 6.06 11.77 4.25
C PRO A 111 5.68 12.43 5.59
N SER A 112 6.66 12.94 6.33
CA SER A 112 6.52 13.58 7.65
C SER A 112 5.45 14.67 7.76
N ASN A 113 5.00 15.26 6.64
CA ASN A 113 3.93 16.25 6.60
C ASN A 113 2.51 15.63 6.56
N ALA A 114 2.39 14.30 6.62
CA ALA A 114 1.11 13.63 6.70
C ALA A 114 0.33 14.05 7.96
N SER A 115 -0.99 14.12 7.83
CA SER A 115 -1.85 14.64 8.91
C SER A 115 -1.62 13.92 10.24
N PHE A 116 -1.60 14.65 11.36
CA PHE A 116 -1.46 14.11 12.72
C PHE A 116 -2.45 12.95 12.99
N HIS A 117 -3.63 12.99 12.38
CA HIS A 117 -4.65 11.96 12.50
C HIS A 117 -4.25 10.62 11.85
N MET A 118 -3.41 10.61 10.81
CA MET A 118 -2.87 9.36 10.24
C MET A 118 -1.94 8.65 11.21
N GLN A 119 -1.14 9.39 11.98
CA GLN A 119 -0.26 8.79 12.99
C GLN A 119 -1.06 8.10 14.09
N GLY A 120 -2.17 8.70 14.54
CA GLY A 120 -3.05 8.09 15.57
C GLY A 120 -3.85 6.87 15.09
N GLY A 121 -4.06 6.72 13.77
CA GLY A 121 -4.74 5.58 13.17
C GLY A 121 -3.84 4.35 13.00
N ALA A 122 -2.52 4.53 12.97
CA ALA A 122 -1.53 3.49 12.70
C ALA A 122 -1.01 2.83 13.99
N SER A 123 -0.47 1.61 13.86
CA SER A 123 0.34 0.96 14.91
C SER A 123 1.79 1.42 14.87
N ALA A 124 2.29 1.81 13.69
CA ALA A 124 3.60 2.41 13.49
C ALA A 124 3.53 3.37 12.29
N PHE A 125 4.31 4.45 12.34
CA PHE A 125 4.46 5.42 11.27
C PHE A 125 5.92 5.46 10.83
N VAL A 126 6.17 5.39 9.52
CA VAL A 126 7.49 5.46 8.91
C VAL A 126 7.51 6.65 7.98
N ASP A 127 8.45 7.56 8.22
CA ASP A 127 8.75 8.66 7.30
C ASP A 127 9.54 8.12 6.10
N TRP A 128 9.14 8.52 4.89
CA TRP A 128 9.69 8.04 3.62
C TRP A 128 9.77 9.17 2.58
#